data_AF-A0A7S2IGI0-F1
#
_entry.id   AF-A0A7S2IGI0-F1
#
_cell.length_a   1.000
_cell.length_b   1.000
_cell.length_c   1.000
_cell.angle_alpha   90.00
_cell.angle_beta   90.00
_cell.angle_gamma   90.00
#
_symmetry.space_group_name_H-M   'P 1'
#
loop_
_entity.id
_entity.type
_entity.pdbx_description
1 polymer ?
#
loop_
_entity_poly.entity_id
_entity_poly.type
_entity_poly.pdbx_seq_one_letter_code
_entity_poly.pdbx_strand_id
1 'polypeptide(L)'
;MSFSGTVRRVATRKLTQRSIDWAAPVFKSGDHELAAQVARFRAWAGAAESMAEKYSAPPAPIDFAKAKESVRDKALVEALEKLYATSTPPAEVHEWSAEDQADKAQQIEDAKGRLSFTQEMIEETEAELEFLRANRTSRETSGNDLKENFPDIAEEVETEVENREWFKDTLSK
;
A
#
# COMPACT_ATOMS: atom_id res chain seq x y z
N MET A 1 -10.20 -15.89 -51.85
CA MET A 1 -10.75 -16.38 -50.58
C MET A 1 -10.56 -15.29 -49.54
N SER A 2 -11.65 -14.80 -48.96
CA SER A 2 -11.67 -13.69 -48.01
C SER A 2 -11.28 -14.19 -46.62
N PHE A 3 -10.23 -13.61 -46.01
CA PHE A 3 -9.94 -13.79 -44.60
C PHE A 3 -10.09 -12.45 -43.89
N SER A 4 -11.33 -12.19 -43.45
CA SER A 4 -11.65 -11.19 -42.44
C SER A 4 -11.15 -11.69 -41.08
N GLY A 5 -9.87 -11.47 -40.79
CA GLY A 5 -9.29 -11.67 -39.47
C GLY A 5 -9.51 -10.42 -38.62
N THR A 6 -10.64 -10.34 -37.91
CA THR A 6 -10.86 -9.31 -36.90
C THR A 6 -9.82 -9.51 -35.79
N VAL A 7 -8.71 -8.77 -35.85
CA VAL A 7 -7.77 -8.64 -34.74
C VAL A 7 -8.56 -8.01 -33.60
N ARG A 8 -8.96 -8.83 -32.62
CA ARG A 8 -9.46 -8.33 -31.33
C ARG A 8 -8.29 -7.58 -30.71
N ARG A 9 -8.25 -6.27 -30.94
CA ARG A 9 -7.56 -5.35 -30.03
C ARG A 9 -8.27 -5.50 -28.70
N VAL A 10 -7.71 -6.31 -27.82
CA VAL A 10 -7.95 -6.14 -26.40
C VAL A 10 -7.36 -4.78 -26.10
N ALA A 11 -8.20 -3.75 -26.20
CA ALA A 11 -7.89 -2.46 -25.63
C ALA A 11 -7.70 -2.74 -24.15
N THR A 12 -6.44 -2.88 -23.73
CA THR A 12 -6.10 -2.78 -22.32
C THR A 12 -6.65 -1.43 -21.90
N ARG A 13 -7.74 -1.50 -21.15
CA ARG A 13 -8.31 -0.36 -20.43
C ARG A 13 -7.09 0.34 -19.85
N LYS A 14 -6.81 1.57 -20.27
CA LYS A 14 -6.00 2.47 -19.46
C LYS A 14 -6.76 2.54 -18.15
N LEU A 15 -6.39 1.66 -17.21
CA LEU A 15 -6.76 1.76 -15.82
C LEU A 15 -6.44 3.20 -15.50
N THR A 16 -7.48 4.00 -15.31
CA THR A 16 -7.39 5.32 -14.73
C THR A 16 -6.70 5.11 -13.39
N GLN A 17 -5.37 5.12 -13.41
CA GLN A 17 -4.52 5.08 -12.23
C GLN A 17 -4.96 6.31 -11.43
N ARG A 18 -5.62 6.07 -10.29
CA ARG A 18 -5.70 7.09 -9.25
C ARG A 18 -4.23 7.43 -8.98
N SER A 19 -3.82 8.64 -9.30
CA SER A 19 -2.43 9.08 -9.13
C SER A 19 -2.06 8.89 -7.66
N ILE A 20 -1.16 7.95 -7.38
CA ILE A 20 -0.64 7.74 -6.03
C ILE A 20 0.14 9.00 -5.67
N ASP A 21 -0.24 9.66 -4.57
CA ASP A 21 0.53 10.77 -4.05
C ASP A 21 1.78 10.24 -3.31
N TRP A 22 2.87 10.08 -4.06
CA TRP A 22 4.17 9.67 -3.52
C TRP A 22 4.79 10.70 -2.56
N ALA A 23 4.27 11.92 -2.51
CA ALA A 23 4.77 12.94 -1.60
C ALA A 23 4.11 12.89 -0.22
N ALA A 24 3.07 12.06 -0.05
CA ALA A 24 2.29 11.96 1.17
C ALA A 24 3.17 11.70 2.42
N PRO A 25 2.87 12.34 3.56
CA PRO A 25 3.65 12.20 4.79
C PRO A 25 3.78 10.75 5.26
N VAL A 26 2.75 9.92 5.06
CA VAL A 26 2.74 8.49 5.43
C VAL A 26 3.93 7.69 4.89
N PHE A 27 4.52 8.13 3.77
CA PHE A 27 5.70 7.48 3.16
C PHE A 27 7.04 8.06 3.62
N LYS A 28 7.02 9.10 4.48
CA LYS A 28 8.19 9.88 4.88
C LYS A 28 8.34 10.05 6.39
N SER A 29 7.25 10.01 7.14
CA SER A 29 7.23 10.29 8.57
C SER A 29 7.53 9.04 9.38
N GLY A 30 8.67 9.04 10.08
CA GLY A 30 8.93 8.17 11.23
C GLY A 30 9.77 6.92 10.96
N ASP A 31 9.68 6.30 9.78
CA ASP A 31 10.39 5.06 9.47
C ASP A 31 11.27 5.18 8.22
N HIS A 32 12.59 5.18 8.43
CA HIS A 32 13.59 5.23 7.36
C HIS A 32 13.54 3.98 6.46
N GLU A 33 13.11 2.83 6.99
CA GLU A 33 12.98 1.61 6.23
C GLU A 33 11.81 1.69 5.25
N LEU A 34 10.63 2.12 5.73
CA LEU A 34 9.46 2.35 4.89
C LEU A 34 9.77 3.33 3.76
N ALA A 35 10.41 4.45 4.07
CA ALA A 35 10.80 5.43 3.05
C ALA A 35 11.71 4.83 1.97
N ALA A 36 12.67 3.99 2.36
CA ALA A 36 13.55 3.28 1.43
C ALA A 36 12.79 2.26 0.57
N GLN A 37 11.87 1.50 1.16
CA GLN A 37 11.05 0.53 0.43
C GLN A 37 10.11 1.23 -0.58
N VAL A 38 9.47 2.33 -0.19
CA VAL A 38 8.62 3.13 -1.09
C VAL A 38 9.44 3.73 -2.23
N ALA A 39 10.65 4.23 -1.95
CA ALA A 39 11.54 4.74 -3.00
C ALA A 39 11.89 3.66 -4.04
N ARG A 40 12.18 2.43 -3.59
CA ARG A 40 12.42 1.28 -4.48
C ARG A 40 11.18 0.94 -5.29
N PHE A 41 10.00 0.87 -4.66
CA PHE A 41 8.75 0.57 -5.35
C PHE A 41 8.41 1.63 -6.40
N ARG A 42 8.60 2.91 -6.09
CA ARG A 42 8.41 4.01 -7.04
C ARG A 42 9.36 3.91 -8.25
N ALA A 43 10.64 3.60 -8.01
CA ALA A 43 11.61 3.40 -9.08
C ALA A 43 11.21 2.22 -9.98
N TRP A 44 10.76 1.12 -9.39
CA TRP A 44 10.26 -0.04 -10.13
C TRP A 44 9.01 0.29 -10.95
N ALA A 45 8.02 0.98 -10.37
CA ALA A 45 6.80 1.38 -11.07
C ALA A 45 7.10 2.29 -12.27
N GLY A 46 7.97 3.30 -12.08
CA GLY A 46 8.41 4.17 -13.18
C GLY A 46 9.18 3.41 -14.27
N ALA A 47 10.00 2.42 -13.90
CA ALA A 47 10.69 1.57 -14.88
C ALA A 47 9.68 0.72 -15.68
N ALA A 48 8.69 0.12 -15.01
CA ALA A 48 7.64 -0.67 -15.65
C ALA A 48 6.80 0.17 -16.61
N GLU A 49 6.40 1.38 -16.21
CA GLU A 49 5.68 2.32 -17.08
C GLU A 49 6.53 2.71 -18.30
N SER A 50 7.81 3.02 -18.11
CA SER A 50 8.70 3.35 -19.23
C SER A 50 8.87 2.18 -20.21
N MET A 51 8.89 0.93 -19.71
CA MET A 51 8.96 -0.26 -20.56
C MET A 51 7.64 -0.46 -21.30
N ALA A 52 6.51 -0.32 -20.61
CA ALA A 52 5.19 -0.41 -21.22
C ALA A 52 5.02 0.63 -22.34
N GLU A 53 5.48 1.87 -22.15
CA GLU A 53 5.46 2.90 -23.18
C GLU A 53 6.35 2.56 -24.37
N LYS A 54 7.60 2.14 -24.12
CA LYS A 54 8.56 1.76 -25.18
C LYS A 54 8.04 0.63 -26.07
N TYR A 55 7.41 -0.38 -25.46
CA TYR A 55 6.89 -1.55 -26.17
C TYR A 55 5.39 -1.46 -26.49
N SER A 56 4.76 -0.30 -26.27
CA SER A 56 3.35 -0.07 -26.64
C SER A 56 3.16 0.02 -28.15
N ALA A 57 4.20 0.43 -28.89
CA ALA A 57 4.21 0.52 -30.33
C ALA A 57 4.80 -0.75 -30.96
N PRO A 58 4.30 -1.19 -32.13
CA PRO A 58 4.95 -2.25 -32.87
C PRO A 58 6.38 -1.86 -33.25
N PRO A 59 7.33 -2.82 -33.31
CA PRO A 59 8.70 -2.55 -33.78
C PRO A 59 8.70 -1.92 -35.18
N ALA A 60 9.66 -1.03 -35.43
CA ALA A 60 9.81 -0.41 -36.75
C ALA A 60 10.09 -1.48 -37.82
N PRO A 61 9.49 -1.37 -39.02
CA PRO A 61 9.77 -2.29 -40.13
C PRO A 61 11.24 -2.27 -40.53
N ILE A 62 11.79 -3.43 -40.89
CA ILE A 62 13.16 -3.55 -41.38
C ILE A 62 13.23 -3.08 -42.84
N ASP A 63 14.17 -2.18 -43.13
CA ASP A 63 14.45 -1.72 -44.50
C ASP A 63 15.43 -2.67 -45.21
N PHE A 64 14.88 -3.70 -45.86
CA PHE A 64 15.65 -4.65 -46.64
C PHE A 64 16.22 -4.05 -47.95
N ALA A 65 15.67 -2.94 -48.45
CA ALA A 65 16.16 -2.31 -49.68
C ALA A 65 17.54 -1.69 -49.43
N LYS A 66 17.67 -0.90 -48.35
CA LYS A 66 18.96 -0.35 -47.92
C LYS A 66 19.98 -1.44 -47.57
N ALA A 67 19.52 -2.54 -46.97
CA ALA A 67 20.39 -3.68 -46.64
C ALA A 67 20.94 -4.38 -47.91
N LYS A 68 20.14 -4.51 -48.98
CA LYS A 68 20.57 -5.09 -50.26
C LYS A 68 21.60 -4.22 -51.00
N GLU A 69 21.61 -2.91 -50.76
CA GLU A 69 22.61 -1.98 -51.30
C GLU A 69 23.93 -2.01 -50.51
N SER A 70 23.85 -2.14 -49.18
CA SER A 70 25.01 -2.12 -48.29
C SER A 70 25.73 -3.46 -48.18
N VAL A 71 25.02 -4.58 -48.31
CA VAL A 71 25.56 -5.93 -48.04
C VAL A 71 25.96 -6.60 -49.34
N ARG A 72 27.19 -7.14 -49.38
CA ARG A 72 27.74 -7.83 -50.55
C ARG A 72 26.97 -9.09 -50.93
N ASP A 73 26.50 -9.84 -49.93
CA ASP A 73 25.74 -11.08 -50.12
C ASP A 73 24.23 -10.81 -50.18
N LYS A 74 23.72 -10.63 -51.39
CA LYS A 74 22.30 -10.33 -51.65
C LYS A 74 21.39 -11.54 -51.41
N ALA A 75 21.91 -12.74 -51.62
CA ALA A 75 21.15 -13.99 -51.41
C ALA A 75 20.83 -14.19 -49.92
N LEU A 76 21.77 -13.80 -49.04
CA LEU A 76 21.54 -13.78 -47.60
C LEU A 76 20.42 -12.80 -47.21
N VAL A 77 20.41 -11.58 -47.77
CA VAL A 77 19.38 -10.58 -47.45
C VAL A 77 18.00 -11.01 -47.96
N GLU A 78 17.91 -11.65 -49.12
CA GLU A 78 16.65 -12.22 -49.64
C GLU A 78 16.15 -13.40 -48.80
N ALA A 79 17.03 -14.25 -48.28
CA ALA A 79 16.67 -15.33 -47.37
C ALA A 79 16.12 -14.79 -46.04
N LEU A 80 16.73 -13.73 -45.51
CA LEU A 80 16.28 -13.05 -44.28
C LEU A 80 14.95 -12.31 -44.46
N GLU A 81 14.73 -11.68 -45.61
CA GLU A 81 13.44 -11.04 -45.94
C GLU A 81 12.31 -12.07 -46.02
N LYS A 82 12.56 -13.23 -46.64
CA LYS A 82 11.59 -14.35 -46.69
C LYS A 82 11.31 -14.91 -45.29
N LEU A 83 12.33 -15.06 -44.45
CA LEU A 83 12.17 -15.53 -43.06
C LEU A 83 11.37 -14.53 -42.22
N TYR A 84 11.64 -13.24 -42.38
CA TYR A 84 10.92 -12.17 -41.69
C TYR A 84 9.43 -12.14 -42.07
N ALA A 85 9.11 -12.36 -43.35
CA ALA A 85 7.72 -12.41 -43.82
C ALA A 85 6.94 -13.64 -43.33
N THR A 86 7.61 -14.76 -43.02
CA THR A 86 6.97 -16.01 -42.59
C THR A 86 6.96 -16.21 -41.07
N SER A 87 7.81 -15.49 -40.34
CA SER A 87 7.93 -15.62 -38.89
C SER A 87 6.96 -14.68 -38.16
N THR A 88 5.86 -15.25 -37.67
CA THR A 88 4.97 -14.60 -36.70
C THR A 88 5.07 -15.34 -35.37
N PRO A 89 6.02 -14.98 -34.49
CA PRO A 89 6.10 -15.61 -33.18
C PRO A 89 4.80 -15.33 -32.40
N PRO A 90 4.29 -16.31 -31.63
CA PRO A 90 3.15 -16.07 -30.75
C PRO A 90 3.50 -14.97 -29.76
N ALA A 91 2.53 -14.10 -29.45
CA ALA A 91 2.72 -13.07 -28.44
C ALA A 91 3.00 -13.75 -27.09
N GLU A 92 4.08 -13.34 -26.41
CA GLU A 92 4.31 -13.72 -25.02
C GLU A 92 3.23 -13.05 -24.16
N VAL A 93 2.25 -13.83 -23.74
CA VAL A 93 1.24 -13.41 -22.77
C VAL A 93 1.74 -13.84 -21.41
N HIS A 94 2.18 -12.89 -20.60
CA HIS A 94 2.36 -13.15 -19.18
C HIS A 94 0.98 -13.12 -18.52
N GLU A 95 0.46 -14.29 -18.17
CA GLU A 95 -0.77 -14.40 -17.39
C GLU A 95 -0.44 -14.23 -15.91
N TRP A 96 -1.08 -13.24 -15.28
CA TRP A 96 -1.00 -13.08 -13.83
C TRP A 96 -1.73 -14.26 -13.19
N SER A 97 -0.99 -15.09 -12.42
CA SER A 97 -1.57 -16.30 -11.84
C SER A 97 -2.77 -15.99 -10.94
N ALA A 98 -3.77 -16.87 -10.95
CA ALA A 98 -4.97 -16.68 -10.12
C ALA A 98 -4.64 -16.71 -8.61
N GLU A 99 -3.61 -17.47 -8.23
CA GLU A 99 -3.09 -17.54 -6.86
C GLU A 99 -2.48 -16.20 -6.43
N ASP A 100 -1.59 -15.61 -7.23
CA ASP A 100 -1.01 -14.30 -6.93
C ASP A 100 -2.06 -13.20 -6.86
N GLN A 101 -3.11 -13.28 -7.70
CA GLN A 101 -4.23 -12.34 -7.66
C GLN A 101 -5.03 -12.47 -6.36
N ALA A 102 -5.32 -13.70 -5.94
CA ALA A 102 -6.04 -13.98 -4.70
C ALA A 102 -5.23 -13.51 -3.47
N ASP A 103 -3.94 -13.83 -3.44
CA ASP A 103 -3.04 -13.41 -2.36
C ASP A 103 -2.97 -11.89 -2.23
N LYS A 104 -2.83 -11.19 -3.35
CA LYS A 104 -2.76 -9.71 -3.35
C LYS A 104 -4.11 -9.09 -2.99
N ALA A 105 -5.23 -9.69 -3.40
CA ALA A 105 -6.56 -9.25 -2.98
C ALA A 105 -6.77 -9.44 -1.47
N GLN A 106 -6.34 -10.58 -0.91
CA GLN A 106 -6.40 -10.82 0.53
C GLN A 106 -5.55 -9.82 1.32
N GLN A 107 -4.33 -9.52 0.86
CA GLN A 107 -3.49 -8.50 1.48
C GLN A 107 -4.15 -7.12 1.52
N ILE A 108 -4.95 -6.78 0.50
CA ILE A 108 -5.71 -5.53 0.46
C ILE A 108 -6.85 -5.54 1.49
N GLU A 109 -7.58 -6.66 1.61
CA GLU A 109 -8.66 -6.78 2.60
C GLU A 109 -8.12 -6.77 4.03
N ASP A 110 -7.02 -7.48 4.30
CA ASP A 110 -6.34 -7.45 5.60
C ASP A 110 -5.88 -6.02 5.96
N ALA A 111 -5.34 -5.28 4.99
CA ALA A 111 -4.94 -3.90 5.19
C ALA A 111 -6.13 -2.97 5.51
N LYS A 112 -7.28 -3.18 4.86
CA LYS A 112 -8.51 -2.43 5.19
C LYS A 112 -9.00 -2.74 6.60
N GLY A 113 -9.00 -4.01 7.00
CA GLY A 113 -9.41 -4.42 8.35
C GLY A 113 -8.51 -3.84 9.43
N ARG A 114 -7.19 -3.80 9.20
CA ARG A 114 -6.24 -3.14 10.11
C ARG A 114 -6.48 -1.63 10.20
N LEU A 115 -6.80 -1.00 9.07
CA LEU A 115 -7.08 0.43 9.04
C LEU A 115 -8.34 0.77 9.84
N SER A 116 -9.44 0.03 9.65
CA SER A 116 -10.67 0.25 10.43
C SER A 116 -10.45 0.03 11.92
N PHE A 117 -9.76 -1.05 12.30
CA PHE A 117 -9.44 -1.32 13.69
C PHE A 117 -8.60 -0.21 14.33
N THR A 118 -7.56 0.26 13.61
CA THR A 118 -6.70 1.34 14.13
C THR A 118 -7.49 2.65 14.27
N GLN A 119 -8.40 2.93 13.34
CA GLN A 119 -9.26 4.11 13.40
C GLN A 119 -10.19 4.07 14.61
N GLU A 120 -10.82 2.93 14.90
CA GLU A 120 -11.64 2.73 16.09
C GLU A 120 -10.85 2.95 17.38
N MET A 121 -9.63 2.39 17.48
CA MET A 121 -8.77 2.61 18.65
C MET A 121 -8.37 4.09 18.82
N ILE A 122 -8.12 4.82 17.73
CA ILE A 122 -7.80 6.25 17.79
C ILE A 122 -8.99 7.00 18.39
N GLU A 123 -10.21 6.73 17.91
CA GLU A 123 -11.42 7.37 18.40
C GLU A 123 -11.69 7.07 19.88
N GLU A 124 -11.51 5.80 20.30
CA GLU A 124 -11.62 5.41 21.71
C GLU A 124 -10.57 6.11 22.59
N THR A 125 -9.32 6.15 22.13
CA THR A 125 -8.22 6.81 22.87
C THR A 125 -8.43 8.32 22.97
N GLU A 126 -8.94 8.96 21.91
CA GLU A 126 -9.26 10.39 21.92
C GLU A 126 -10.39 10.69 22.92
N ALA A 127 -11.42 9.86 22.97
CA ALA A 127 -12.50 9.97 23.95
C ALA A 127 -12.00 9.77 25.39
N GLU A 128 -11.11 8.79 25.62
CA GLU A 128 -10.48 8.59 26.92
C GLU A 128 -9.61 9.79 27.32
N LEU A 129 -8.82 10.33 26.40
CA LEU A 129 -8.01 11.53 26.66
C LEU A 129 -8.86 12.74 27.00
N GLU A 130 -10.01 12.92 26.36
CA GLU A 130 -10.96 13.99 26.71
C GLU A 130 -11.55 13.78 28.10
N PHE A 131 -11.97 12.55 28.42
CA PHE A 131 -12.44 12.19 29.76
C PHE A 131 -11.37 12.48 30.83
N LEU A 132 -10.13 12.04 30.62
CA LEU A 132 -9.02 12.27 31.55
C LEU A 132 -8.66 13.75 31.69
N ARG A 133 -8.77 14.53 30.61
CA ARG A 133 -8.54 15.99 30.66
C ARG A 133 -9.63 16.71 31.45
N ALA A 134 -10.89 16.30 31.27
CA ALA A 134 -12.03 16.89 31.97
C ALA A 134 -12.04 16.51 33.46
N ASN A 135 -11.69 15.26 33.78
CA ASN A 135 -11.72 14.73 35.14
C ASN A 135 -10.37 14.79 35.87
N ARG A 136 -9.40 15.52 35.30
CA ARG A 136 -8.12 15.77 35.95
C ARG A 136 -8.35 16.48 37.28
N THR A 137 -7.80 15.91 38.34
CA THR A 137 -7.73 16.57 39.64
C THR A 137 -6.87 17.84 39.52
N SER A 138 -7.48 18.97 39.85
CA SER A 138 -6.85 20.28 39.86
C SER A 138 -6.74 20.78 41.30
N ARG A 139 -6.09 21.93 41.50
CA ARG A 139 -5.98 22.54 42.84
C ARG A 139 -7.35 22.89 43.45
N GLU A 140 -8.36 23.08 42.61
CA GLU A 140 -9.72 23.42 43.02
C GLU A 140 -10.61 22.18 43.25
N THR A 141 -10.11 20.97 42.93
CA THR A 141 -10.87 19.73 43.13
C THR A 141 -11.02 19.45 44.63
N SER A 142 -12.26 19.34 45.09
CA SER A 142 -12.58 19.13 46.50
C SER A 142 -12.38 17.67 46.93
N GLY A 143 -12.23 17.44 48.23
CA GLY A 143 -12.17 16.08 48.78
C GLY A 143 -13.47 15.29 48.55
N ASN A 144 -14.61 15.96 48.43
CA ASN A 144 -15.88 15.31 48.09
C ASN A 144 -15.93 14.93 46.61
N ASP A 145 -15.41 15.77 45.72
CA ASP A 145 -15.33 15.47 44.28
C ASP A 145 -14.47 14.22 44.04
N LEU A 146 -13.42 14.02 44.84
CA LEU A 146 -12.60 12.81 44.82
C LEU A 146 -13.37 11.57 45.30
N LYS A 147 -14.19 11.70 46.35
CA LYS A 147 -15.05 10.60 46.83
C LYS A 147 -16.13 10.22 45.80
N GLU A 148 -16.65 11.19 45.07
CA GLU A 148 -17.65 10.95 44.01
C GLU A 148 -17.02 10.32 42.76
N ASN A 149 -15.81 10.73 42.38
CA ASN A 149 -15.11 10.20 41.21
C ASN A 149 -14.44 8.84 41.47
N PHE A 150 -14.09 8.52 42.72
CA PHE A 150 -13.42 7.28 43.13
C PHE A 150 -14.10 6.67 44.37
N PRO A 151 -15.29 6.06 44.20
CA PRO A 151 -16.08 5.54 45.31
C PRO A 151 -15.42 4.34 46.01
N ASP A 152 -14.61 3.56 45.28
CA ASP A 152 -13.80 2.47 45.79
C ASP A 152 -12.76 2.94 46.82
N ILE A 153 -12.04 4.03 46.50
CA ILE A 153 -11.08 4.66 47.42
C ILE A 153 -11.83 5.26 48.62
N ALA A 154 -13.01 5.83 48.40
CA ALA A 154 -13.83 6.38 49.49
C ALA A 154 -14.28 5.29 50.47
N GLU A 155 -14.76 4.16 49.97
CA GLU A 155 -15.17 3.00 50.79
C GLU A 155 -13.98 2.40 51.56
N GLU A 156 -12.80 2.32 50.93
CA GLU A 156 -11.57 1.87 51.59
C GLU A 156 -11.21 2.78 52.77
N VAL A 157 -11.18 4.11 52.54
CA VAL A 157 -10.84 5.09 53.58
C VAL A 157 -11.82 5.03 54.75
N GLU A 158 -13.13 4.92 54.52
CA GLU A 158 -14.10 4.81 55.62
C GLU A 158 -13.90 3.49 56.40
N THR A 159 -13.62 2.38 55.70
CA THR A 159 -13.32 1.09 56.33
C THR A 159 -12.07 1.16 57.21
N GLU A 160 -11.01 1.83 56.75
CA GLU A 160 -9.78 2.03 57.51
C GLU A 160 -10.00 2.90 58.75
N VAL A 161 -10.84 3.92 58.65
CA VAL A 161 -11.23 4.78 59.78
C VAL A 161 -11.99 3.96 60.82
N GLU A 162 -12.93 3.11 60.39
CA GLU A 162 -13.68 2.21 61.29
C GLU A 162 -12.77 1.19 62.00
N ASN A 163 -11.84 0.59 61.27
CA ASN A 163 -10.90 -0.40 61.79
C ASN A 163 -9.69 0.20 62.52
N ARG A 164 -9.57 1.54 62.54
CA ARG A 164 -8.46 2.31 63.15
C ARG A 164 -7.10 1.99 62.52
N GLU A 165 -7.07 1.74 61.22
CA GLU A 165 -5.89 1.37 60.44
C GLU A 165 -5.16 2.60 59.86
N TRP A 166 -4.98 3.65 60.68
CA TRP A 166 -4.47 4.98 60.28
C TRP A 166 -3.13 5.03 59.53
N PHE A 167 -2.36 3.94 59.55
CA PHE A 167 -1.01 3.88 58.99
C PHE A 167 -0.80 2.72 58.03
N LYS A 168 -1.88 2.05 57.58
CA LYS A 168 -1.82 0.88 56.69
C LYS A 168 -0.92 1.11 55.48
N ASP A 169 -1.02 2.27 54.83
CA ASP A 169 -0.26 2.63 53.62
C ASP A 169 1.08 3.35 53.87
N THR A 170 1.40 3.68 55.13
CA THR A 170 2.58 4.50 55.46
C THR A 170 3.66 3.78 56.24
N LEU A 171 3.31 2.69 56.95
CA LEU A 171 4.24 1.94 57.81
C LEU A 171 4.72 0.61 57.21
N SER A 172 4.40 0.31 55.96
CA SER A 172 4.93 -0.88 55.27
C SER A 172 6.40 -0.69 54.87
N LYS A 173 7.29 -1.36 55.61
CA LYS A 173 8.57 -1.89 55.11
C LYS A 173 8.49 -3.40 55.10
#